data_AF-A0A5B8NVL2-F1
#
_entry.id   AF-A0A5B8NVL2-F1
#
_cell.length_a   1.000
_cell.length_b   1.000
_cell.length_c   1.000
_cell.angle_alpha   90.00
_cell.angle_beta   90.00
_cell.angle_gamma   90.00
#
_symmetry.space_group_name_H-M   'P 1'
#
loop_
_entity.id
_entity.type
_entity.pdbx_description
1 polymer ?
#
loop_
_entity_poly.entity_id
_entity_poly.type
_entity_poly.pdbx_seq_one_letter_code
_entity_poly.pdbx_strand_id
1 'polypeptide(L)'
;MPSYRFHPEIKLKHWLIVLGAVVVAFALPAVINPFVPVIAGKNEAVMYRDSLSGWEFPIEDRNGKALECTATLSLSIGKQYDCPGAYITLTALGDVEDAERSLVRMLRAEGVPADSARENIVNSGDIYFTIPTRKVIGLLLENQDKYEGNAVFAVIRAKGKANKKAVQALFSVYDSFLKEAGESIPVATELDEELLITSLAGAYRECGCGAQLEDTQYPQELEELTDQQRNFEEELRHLDEVLGYRDEQEQEYESV
;
A
#
# COMPACT_ATOMS: atom_id res chain seq x y z
N MET A 1 -39.32 51.58 -9.27
CA MET A 1 -37.97 52.17 -9.40
C MET A 1 -37.35 51.65 -10.69
N PRO A 2 -36.96 52.51 -11.65
CA PRO A 2 -36.33 52.04 -12.88
C PRO A 2 -34.94 51.45 -12.58
N SER A 3 -34.75 50.17 -12.87
CA SER A 3 -33.45 49.51 -12.75
C SER A 3 -32.60 49.79 -13.98
N TYR A 4 -31.51 50.54 -13.82
CA TYR A 4 -30.54 50.76 -14.89
C TYR A 4 -29.87 49.42 -15.24
N ARG A 5 -30.15 48.89 -16.44
CA ARG A 5 -29.42 47.73 -16.98
C ARG A 5 -28.32 48.25 -17.90
N PHE A 6 -27.07 48.15 -17.45
CA PHE A 6 -25.92 48.31 -18.32
C PHE A 6 -26.04 47.31 -19.48
N HIS A 7 -26.37 47.80 -20.67
CA HIS A 7 -26.11 47.09 -21.92
C HIS A 7 -24.78 47.58 -22.43
N PRO A 8 -23.67 46.88 -22.14
CA PRO A 8 -22.41 47.27 -22.73
C PRO A 8 -22.54 47.08 -24.26
N GLU A 9 -22.50 48.19 -25.00
CA GLU A 9 -22.46 48.20 -26.47
C GLU A 9 -21.07 47.74 -26.94
N ILE A 10 -20.76 46.47 -26.67
CA ILE A 10 -19.52 45.86 -27.11
C ILE A 10 -19.65 45.64 -28.61
N LYS A 11 -19.01 46.52 -29.39
CA LYS A 11 -18.98 46.39 -30.86
C LYS A 11 -18.41 45.01 -31.23
N LEU A 12 -18.98 44.37 -32.25
CA LEU A 12 -18.60 43.04 -32.76
C LEU A 12 -17.08 42.81 -32.86
N LYS A 13 -16.32 43.86 -33.22
CA LYS A 13 -14.85 43.82 -33.29
C LYS A 13 -14.18 43.43 -31.97
N HIS A 14 -14.70 43.90 -30.83
CA HIS A 14 -14.15 43.57 -29.52
C HIS A 14 -14.45 42.12 -29.13
N TRP A 15 -15.62 41.60 -29.49
CA TRP A 15 -15.96 40.19 -29.30
C TRP A 15 -15.04 39.27 -30.10
N LEU A 16 -14.69 39.64 -31.33
CA LEU A 16 -13.72 38.88 -32.14
C LEU A 16 -12.32 38.88 -31.53
N ILE A 17 -11.88 40.02 -30.96
CA ILE A 17 -10.59 40.12 -30.25
C ILE A 17 -10.58 39.22 -29.01
N VAL A 18 -11.63 39.28 -28.18
CA VAL A 18 -11.74 38.45 -26.97
C VAL A 18 -11.79 36.98 -27.34
N LEU A 19 -12.59 36.60 -28.34
CA LEU A 19 -12.69 35.21 -28.79
C LEU A 19 -11.35 34.72 -29.37
N GLY A 20 -10.66 35.57 -30.15
CA GLY A 20 -9.30 35.27 -30.62
C GLY A 20 -8.31 35.07 -29.47
N ALA A 21 -8.33 35.94 -28.47
CA ALA A 21 -7.47 35.81 -27.28
C ALA A 21 -7.77 34.52 -26.50
N VAL A 22 -9.04 34.16 -26.34
CA VAL A 22 -9.46 32.90 -25.69
C VAL A 22 -8.96 31.70 -26.51
N VAL A 23 -9.19 31.69 -27.82
CA VAL A 23 -8.71 30.60 -28.70
C VAL A 23 -7.20 30.46 -28.62
N VAL A 24 -6.45 31.56 -28.67
CA VAL A 24 -4.98 31.53 -28.51
C VAL A 24 -4.60 31.01 -27.13
N ALA A 25 -5.25 31.48 -26.06
CA ALA A 25 -4.95 31.03 -24.69
C ALA A 25 -5.19 29.52 -24.50
N PHE A 26 -6.23 28.96 -25.13
CA PHE A 26 -6.52 27.51 -25.08
C PHE A 26 -5.70 26.68 -26.07
N ALA A 27 -5.26 27.27 -27.19
CA ALA A 27 -4.39 26.61 -28.16
C ALA A 27 -2.92 26.63 -27.71
N LEU A 28 -2.49 27.64 -26.95
CA LEU A 28 -1.11 27.83 -26.52
C LEU A 28 -0.54 26.58 -25.81
N PRO A 29 -1.23 25.93 -24.85
CA PRO A 29 -0.73 24.72 -24.21
C PRO A 29 -0.50 23.59 -25.20
N ALA A 30 -1.38 23.40 -26.19
CA ALA A 30 -1.21 22.35 -27.21
C ALA A 30 -0.01 22.63 -28.13
N VAL A 31 0.26 23.90 -28.45
CA VAL A 31 1.44 24.31 -29.23
C VAL A 31 2.73 24.21 -28.41
N ILE A 32 2.69 24.51 -27.11
CA ILE A 32 3.85 24.45 -26.21
C ILE A 32 4.18 23.01 -25.81
N ASN A 33 3.18 22.14 -25.64
CA ASN A 33 3.35 20.74 -25.20
C ASN A 33 4.47 19.96 -25.90
N PRO A 34 4.62 19.99 -27.25
CA PRO A 34 5.71 19.28 -27.92
C PRO A 34 7.11 19.87 -27.66
N PHE A 35 7.21 21.11 -27.17
CA PHE A 35 8.48 21.76 -26.83
C PHE A 35 8.85 21.61 -25.35
N VAL A 36 7.93 21.16 -24.51
CA VAL A 36 8.24 20.85 -23.11
C VAL A 36 9.04 19.54 -23.10
N PRO A 37 10.32 19.55 -22.71
CA PRO A 37 11.07 18.31 -22.59
C PRO A 37 10.36 17.41 -21.59
N VAL A 38 10.11 16.16 -21.98
CA VAL A 38 9.69 15.14 -21.03
C VAL A 38 10.87 14.92 -20.10
N ILE A 39 10.79 15.49 -18.89
CA ILE A 39 11.71 15.15 -17.82
C ILE A 39 11.36 13.71 -17.46
N ALA A 40 12.02 12.76 -18.11
CA ALA A 40 12.00 11.37 -17.68
C ALA A 40 12.45 11.39 -16.22
N GLY A 41 11.57 10.95 -15.31
CA GLY A 41 11.89 10.94 -13.90
C GLY A 41 13.19 10.17 -13.71
N LYS A 42 14.14 10.78 -13.01
CA LYS A 42 15.42 10.13 -12.76
C LYS A 42 15.17 8.95 -11.83
N ASN A 43 15.75 7.80 -12.16
CA ASN A 43 15.80 6.70 -11.20
C ASN A 43 16.64 7.15 -10.01
N GLU A 44 16.05 7.09 -8.84
CA GLU A 44 16.69 7.39 -7.57
C GLU A 44 16.41 6.28 -6.57
N ALA A 45 17.29 6.18 -5.57
CA ALA A 45 17.06 5.31 -4.45
C ALA A 45 15.78 5.73 -3.72
N VAL A 46 14.90 4.77 -3.44
CA VAL A 46 13.75 4.96 -2.58
C VAL A 46 14.29 5.21 -1.17
N MET A 47 14.05 6.41 -0.68
CA MET A 47 14.53 6.85 0.63
C MET A 47 13.33 7.33 1.43
N TYR A 48 13.16 6.80 2.63
CA TYR A 48 12.39 7.52 3.62
C TYR A 48 13.22 8.73 4.09
N ARG A 49 12.57 9.88 4.19
CA ARG A 49 13.16 11.07 4.76
C ARG A 49 12.08 11.93 5.38
N ASP A 50 12.14 12.12 6.68
CA ASP A 50 11.42 13.16 7.38
C ASP A 50 12.30 14.41 7.52
N SER A 51 11.83 15.52 6.96
CA SER A 51 12.50 16.81 7.07
C SER A 51 12.46 17.41 8.48
N LEU A 52 11.51 17.01 9.33
CA LEU A 52 11.31 17.57 10.65
C LEU A 52 12.18 16.87 11.70
N SER A 53 12.10 15.54 11.80
CA SER A 53 12.93 14.76 12.73
C SER A 53 14.36 14.55 12.23
N GLY A 54 14.59 14.62 10.91
CA GLY A 54 15.85 14.21 10.29
C GLY A 54 16.02 12.70 10.22
N TRP A 55 14.96 11.93 10.50
CA TRP A 55 14.94 10.48 10.32
C TRP A 55 14.96 10.14 8.83
N GLU A 56 15.98 9.41 8.39
CA GLU A 56 16.10 8.94 7.02
C GLU A 56 16.74 7.56 6.96
N PHE A 57 16.21 6.69 6.12
CA PHE A 57 16.76 5.36 5.85
C PHE A 57 16.43 4.93 4.41
N PRO A 58 17.32 4.17 3.76
CA PRO A 58 17.06 3.61 2.44
C PRO A 58 16.06 2.46 2.53
N ILE A 59 15.20 2.34 1.52
CA ILE A 59 14.48 1.09 1.28
C ILE A 59 15.39 0.19 0.45
N GLU A 60 15.74 -0.97 1.00
CA GLU A 60 16.65 -1.94 0.39
C GLU A 60 15.88 -3.09 -0.28
N ASP A 61 16.43 -3.62 -1.36
CA ASP A 61 15.98 -4.86 -1.98
C ASP A 61 16.43 -6.07 -1.14
N ARG A 62 15.95 -7.28 -1.51
CA ARG A 62 16.35 -8.53 -0.83
C ARG A 62 17.86 -8.81 -0.85
N ASN A 63 18.63 -8.13 -1.69
CA ASN A 63 20.09 -8.26 -1.78
C ASN A 63 20.82 -7.19 -0.94
N GLY A 64 20.09 -6.38 -0.17
CA GLY A 64 20.63 -5.27 0.60
C GLY A 64 21.06 -4.07 -0.25
N LYS A 65 20.62 -3.98 -1.51
CA LYS A 65 20.89 -2.82 -2.38
C LYS A 65 19.74 -1.84 -2.32
N ALA A 66 20.00 -0.54 -2.38
CA ALA A 66 18.94 0.45 -2.42
C ALA A 66 17.96 0.17 -3.58
N LEU A 67 16.66 0.13 -3.27
CA LEU A 67 15.60 -0.04 -4.26
C LEU A 67 15.57 1.20 -5.16
N GLU A 68 15.83 1.04 -6.46
CA GLU A 68 15.82 2.16 -7.40
C GLU A 68 14.46 2.27 -8.10
N CYS A 69 13.82 3.43 -7.95
CA CYS A 69 12.54 3.74 -8.59
C CYS A 69 12.56 5.14 -9.20
N THR A 70 11.64 5.40 -10.13
CA THR A 70 11.48 6.73 -10.71
C THR A 70 10.68 7.61 -9.75
N ALA A 71 11.28 8.67 -9.22
CA ALA A 71 10.52 9.63 -8.41
C ALA A 71 9.44 10.31 -9.25
N THR A 72 8.21 10.26 -8.77
CA THR A 72 7.08 10.98 -9.36
C THR A 72 6.94 12.32 -8.65
N LEU A 73 6.45 13.35 -9.35
CA LEU A 73 6.16 14.64 -8.74
C LEU A 73 5.32 14.43 -7.47
N SER A 74 5.88 14.84 -6.34
CA SER A 74 5.32 14.66 -5.01
C SER A 74 3.92 15.29 -4.93
N LEU A 75 2.93 14.49 -4.55
CA LEU A 75 1.68 15.03 -4.00
C LEU A 75 2.03 15.70 -2.65
N SER A 76 1.23 16.68 -2.23
CA SER A 76 1.50 17.58 -1.10
C SER A 76 1.78 16.92 0.26
N ILE A 77 1.55 15.60 0.37
CA ILE A 77 1.50 14.85 1.62
C ILE A 77 2.66 13.84 1.71
N GLY A 78 3.42 13.57 0.64
CA GLY A 78 4.52 12.60 0.70
C GLY A 78 5.31 12.47 -0.60
N LYS A 79 6.30 11.57 -0.59
CA LYS A 79 7.06 11.21 -1.79
C LYS A 79 6.46 9.99 -2.44
N GLN A 80 6.20 10.07 -3.74
CA GLN A 80 5.71 8.95 -4.52
C GLN A 80 6.80 8.44 -5.46
N TYR A 81 7.03 7.14 -5.41
CA TYR A 81 7.97 6.42 -6.24
C TYR A 81 7.22 5.52 -7.21
N ASP A 82 7.54 5.66 -8.49
CA ASP A 82 7.12 4.76 -9.55
C ASP A 82 8.14 3.64 -9.66
N CYS A 83 7.79 2.48 -9.10
CA CYS A 83 8.59 1.27 -9.16
C CYS A 83 8.05 0.32 -10.23
N PRO A 84 8.88 -0.61 -10.75
CA PRO A 84 8.41 -1.66 -11.65
C PRO A 84 7.28 -2.48 -11.01
N GLY A 85 6.04 -2.27 -11.48
CA GLY A 85 4.86 -3.02 -11.01
C GLY A 85 4.12 -2.44 -9.80
N ALA A 86 4.63 -1.39 -9.15
CA ALA A 86 3.95 -0.74 -8.03
C ALA A 86 4.24 0.77 -7.94
N TYR A 87 3.35 1.51 -7.29
CA TYR A 87 3.65 2.84 -6.76
C TYR A 87 3.86 2.73 -5.26
N ILE A 88 4.92 3.34 -4.74
CA ILE A 88 5.21 3.40 -3.31
C ILE A 88 5.06 4.86 -2.90
N THR A 89 4.13 5.15 -2.00
CA THR A 89 3.99 6.47 -1.37
C THR A 89 4.57 6.38 0.03
N LEU A 90 5.57 7.19 0.34
CA LEU A 90 6.16 7.31 1.68
C LEU A 90 5.79 8.68 2.28
N THR A 91 5.26 8.65 3.49
CA THR A 91 4.83 9.83 4.24
C THR A 91 5.43 9.78 5.64
N ALA A 92 5.99 10.90 6.09
CA ALA A 92 6.36 11.08 7.49
C ALA A 92 5.16 11.63 8.25
N LEU A 93 4.88 11.05 9.42
CA LEU A 93 3.86 11.50 10.35
C LEU A 93 4.55 11.89 11.66
N GLY A 94 4.19 13.03 12.22
CA GLY A 94 4.54 13.41 13.58
C GLY A 94 3.32 13.37 14.49
N ASP A 95 3.56 13.36 15.80
CA ASP A 95 2.54 13.37 16.85
C ASP A 95 1.49 12.25 16.73
N VAL A 96 1.95 11.04 16.42
CA VAL A 96 1.14 9.82 16.35
C VAL A 96 0.92 9.26 17.76
N GLU A 97 -0.29 9.43 18.29
CA GLU A 97 -0.73 8.85 19.58
C GLU A 97 -1.37 7.45 19.44
N ASP A 98 -1.93 7.16 18.26
CA ASP A 98 -2.69 5.96 17.96
C ASP A 98 -2.33 5.52 16.53
N ALA A 99 -1.38 4.59 16.43
CA ALA A 99 -0.85 4.09 15.17
C ALA A 99 -1.93 3.50 14.27
N GLU A 100 -2.79 2.63 14.82
CA GLU A 100 -3.85 1.97 14.08
C GLU A 100 -4.80 3.00 13.45
N ARG A 101 -5.25 3.96 14.26
CA ARG A 101 -6.13 5.02 13.78
C ARG A 101 -5.44 5.92 12.77
N SER A 102 -4.15 6.15 12.93
CA SER A 102 -3.34 6.96 12.00
C SER A 102 -3.14 6.26 10.66
N LEU A 103 -2.87 4.95 10.67
CA LEU A 103 -2.81 4.08 9.50
C LEU A 103 -4.13 4.14 8.72
N VAL A 104 -5.28 3.95 9.40
CA VAL A 104 -6.61 4.03 8.79
C VAL A 104 -6.86 5.42 8.19
N ARG A 105 -6.52 6.50 8.91
CA ARG A 105 -6.69 7.88 8.41
C ARG A 105 -5.88 8.14 7.16
N MET A 106 -4.65 7.65 7.12
CA MET A 106 -3.78 7.82 5.97
C MET A 106 -4.20 6.99 4.76
N LEU A 107 -4.63 5.75 4.96
CA LEU A 107 -5.24 4.95 3.89
C LEU A 107 -6.47 5.64 3.31
N ARG A 108 -7.29 6.26 4.16
CA ARG A 108 -8.44 7.07 3.71
C ARG A 108 -8.02 8.33 2.96
N ALA A 109 -6.96 9.00 3.37
CA ALA A 109 -6.41 10.16 2.65
C ALA A 109 -5.95 9.78 1.23
N GLU A 110 -5.46 8.56 1.08
CA GLU A 110 -5.12 7.97 -0.22
C GLU A 110 -6.35 7.52 -1.02
N GLY A 111 -7.56 7.56 -0.46
CA GLY A 111 -8.81 7.19 -1.12
C GLY A 111 -9.24 5.74 -0.92
N VAL A 112 -8.69 5.03 0.08
CA VAL A 112 -9.20 3.72 0.52
C VAL A 112 -10.50 3.93 1.30
N PRO A 113 -11.57 3.17 1.03
CA PRO A 113 -12.81 3.22 1.82
C PRO A 113 -12.56 2.95 3.31
N ALA A 114 -13.33 3.61 4.17
CA ALA A 114 -13.10 3.55 5.62
C ALA A 114 -13.28 2.14 6.20
N ASP A 115 -14.24 1.38 5.68
CA ASP A 115 -14.54 0.02 6.16
C ASP A 115 -13.37 -0.91 5.78
N SER A 116 -12.95 -0.89 4.52
CA SER A 116 -11.79 -1.65 4.03
C SER A 116 -10.49 -1.27 4.74
N ALA A 117 -10.29 -0.01 5.09
CA ALA A 117 -9.07 0.45 5.77
C ALA A 117 -8.91 -0.11 7.19
N ARG A 118 -10.00 -0.58 7.83
CA ARG A 118 -9.99 -1.15 9.18
C ARG A 118 -9.90 -2.67 9.20
N GLU A 119 -10.13 -3.31 8.07
CA GLU A 119 -10.10 -4.76 7.98
C GLU A 119 -8.67 -5.28 8.06
N ASN A 120 -8.47 -6.36 8.81
CA ASN A 120 -7.22 -7.12 8.85
C ASN A 120 -5.99 -6.28 9.19
N ILE A 121 -6.11 -5.34 10.14
CA ILE A 121 -4.93 -4.68 10.69
C ILE A 121 -4.22 -5.67 11.60
N VAL A 122 -2.95 -5.92 11.28
CA VAL A 122 -2.07 -6.77 12.07
C VAL A 122 -0.98 -5.88 12.66
N ASN A 123 -0.73 -6.06 13.96
CA ASN A 123 0.35 -5.44 14.68
C ASN A 123 1.43 -6.50 14.94
N SER A 124 2.68 -6.14 14.65
CA SER A 124 3.87 -6.86 15.08
C SER A 124 4.85 -5.84 15.65
N GLY A 125 4.81 -5.65 16.97
CA GLY A 125 5.67 -4.71 17.67
C GLY A 125 5.38 -3.27 17.24
N ASP A 126 6.39 -2.65 16.61
CA ASP A 126 6.36 -1.25 16.16
C ASP A 126 5.77 -1.09 14.75
N ILE A 127 5.42 -2.21 14.11
CA ILE A 127 4.93 -2.25 12.75
C ILE A 127 3.45 -2.63 12.72
N TYR A 128 2.67 -1.78 12.08
CA TYR A 128 1.27 -2.00 11.78
C TYR A 128 1.12 -2.18 10.28
N PHE A 129 0.44 -3.23 9.85
CA PHE A 129 0.16 -3.44 8.44
C PHE A 129 -1.29 -3.84 8.19
N THR A 130 -1.79 -3.51 7.00
CA THR A 130 -3.11 -3.93 6.54
C THR A 130 -3.14 -4.04 5.02
N ILE A 131 -3.97 -4.95 4.52
CA ILE A 131 -4.23 -5.17 3.10
C ILE A 131 -5.70 -4.83 2.85
N PRO A 132 -6.05 -3.53 2.77
CA PRO A 132 -7.46 -3.12 2.67
C PRO A 132 -8.09 -3.52 1.33
N THR A 133 -7.29 -3.68 0.29
CA THR A 133 -7.76 -4.14 -1.02
C THR A 133 -6.68 -4.99 -1.69
N ARG A 134 -7.05 -5.72 -2.74
CA ARG A 134 -6.13 -6.53 -3.57
C ARG A 134 -4.95 -5.78 -4.18
N LYS A 135 -4.99 -4.45 -4.19
CA LYS A 135 -3.98 -3.61 -4.86
C LYS A 135 -3.33 -2.61 -3.92
N VAL A 136 -3.77 -2.53 -2.67
CA VAL A 136 -3.31 -1.50 -1.74
C VAL A 136 -2.87 -2.19 -0.47
N ILE A 137 -1.65 -1.90 -0.05
CA ILE A 137 -1.10 -2.34 1.23
C ILE A 137 -0.66 -1.10 1.97
N GLY A 138 -1.09 -0.98 3.22
CA GLY A 138 -0.67 0.06 4.14
C GLY A 138 0.30 -0.52 5.15
N LEU A 139 1.41 0.17 5.37
CA LEU A 139 2.33 -0.08 6.47
C LEU A 139 2.54 1.21 7.25
N LEU A 140 2.64 1.08 8.56
CA LEU A 140 3.03 2.14 9.46
C LEU A 140 4.08 1.58 10.42
N LEU A 141 5.21 2.28 10.53
CA LEU A 141 6.28 1.99 11.48
C LEU A 141 6.33 3.13 12.48
N GLU A 142 6.08 2.85 13.76
CA GLU A 142 6.28 3.81 14.84
C GLU A 142 7.77 3.88 15.21
N ASN A 143 8.26 5.09 15.46
CA ASN A 143 9.60 5.27 16.02
C ASN A 143 9.53 5.25 17.54
N GLN A 144 10.11 4.24 18.18
CA GLN A 144 10.14 4.14 19.64
C GLN A 144 11.35 4.79 20.30
N ASP A 145 12.36 5.18 19.51
CA ASP A 145 13.62 5.70 20.04
C ASP A 145 13.61 7.24 20.09
N LYS A 146 14.56 7.85 19.38
CA LYS A 146 14.90 9.27 19.45
C LYS A 146 13.78 10.19 18.96
N TYR A 147 12.79 9.62 18.29
CA TYR A 147 11.73 10.35 17.61
C TYR A 147 10.34 9.85 18.05
N GLU A 148 10.16 9.57 19.34
CA GLU A 148 8.88 9.17 19.93
C GLU A 148 7.71 10.03 19.40
N GLY A 149 6.62 9.36 19.00
CA GLY A 149 5.47 9.99 18.36
C GLY A 149 5.64 10.28 16.87
N ASN A 150 6.80 10.01 16.24
CA ASN A 150 6.93 10.03 14.78
C ASN A 150 6.71 8.63 14.21
N ALA A 151 6.08 8.56 13.04
CA ALA A 151 5.86 7.32 12.33
C ALA A 151 6.17 7.48 10.83
N VAL A 152 6.63 6.40 10.22
CA VAL A 152 6.69 6.26 8.76
C VAL A 152 5.42 5.59 8.29
N PHE A 153 4.73 6.20 7.34
CA PHE A 153 3.64 5.56 6.63
C PHE A 153 4.05 5.24 5.19
N ALA A 154 3.87 3.99 4.79
CA ALA A 154 4.08 3.53 3.43
C ALA A 154 2.79 2.96 2.83
N VAL A 155 2.44 3.38 1.62
CA VAL A 155 1.37 2.79 0.82
C VAL A 155 1.91 2.25 -0.46
N ILE A 156 1.66 0.96 -0.67
CA ILE A 156 2.08 0.28 -1.89
C ILE A 156 0.84 0.00 -2.72
N ARG A 157 0.84 0.54 -3.95
CA ARG A 157 -0.23 0.35 -4.94
C ARG A 157 0.24 -0.47 -6.11
N ALA A 158 -0.32 -1.66 -6.32
CA ALA A 158 0.01 -2.48 -7.47
C ALA A 158 -0.45 -1.83 -8.79
N LYS A 159 0.43 -1.83 -9.80
CA LYS A 159 0.10 -1.40 -11.17
C LYS A 159 -0.59 -2.53 -11.93
N GLY A 160 -1.92 -2.56 -11.87
CA GLY A 160 -2.71 -3.57 -12.57
C GLY A 160 -3.04 -4.78 -11.69
N LYS A 161 -2.88 -5.99 -12.22
CA LYS A 161 -2.95 -7.22 -11.40
C LYS A 161 -1.67 -7.27 -10.54
N ALA A 162 -1.79 -7.68 -9.28
CA ALA A 162 -0.62 -7.92 -8.45
C ALA A 162 0.33 -8.86 -9.21
N ASN A 163 1.59 -8.47 -9.28
CA ASN A 163 2.63 -9.21 -9.97
C ASN A 163 3.81 -9.39 -9.02
N LYS A 164 4.69 -10.35 -9.36
CA LYS A 164 5.87 -10.67 -8.55
C LYS A 164 6.70 -9.45 -8.16
N LYS A 165 6.75 -8.41 -8.99
CA LYS A 165 7.50 -7.19 -8.72
C LYS A 165 6.83 -6.28 -7.68
N ALA A 166 5.50 -6.19 -7.69
CA ALA A 166 4.76 -5.48 -6.65
C ALA A 166 4.93 -6.14 -5.28
N VAL A 167 4.90 -7.47 -5.25
CA VAL A 167 5.17 -8.28 -4.05
C VAL A 167 6.62 -8.10 -3.58
N GLN A 168 7.57 -8.09 -4.51
CA GLN A 168 8.97 -7.82 -4.17
C GLN A 168 9.15 -6.42 -3.56
N ALA A 169 8.53 -5.39 -4.14
CA ALA A 169 8.58 -4.04 -3.60
C ALA A 169 7.98 -3.95 -2.19
N LEU A 170 6.91 -4.72 -1.93
CA LEU A 170 6.32 -4.84 -0.60
C LEU A 170 7.32 -5.42 0.40
N PHE A 171 7.91 -6.58 0.09
CA PHE A 171 8.90 -7.20 0.98
C PHE A 171 10.08 -6.28 1.22
N SER A 172 10.57 -5.58 0.19
CA SER A 172 11.65 -4.59 0.35
C SER A 172 11.31 -3.49 1.34
N VAL A 173 10.09 -2.92 1.28
CA VAL A 173 9.65 -1.90 2.25
C VAL A 173 9.52 -2.50 3.64
N TYR A 174 8.90 -3.67 3.76
CA TYR A 174 8.69 -4.34 5.04
C TYR A 174 10.00 -4.75 5.72
N ASP A 175 10.92 -5.38 4.99
CA ASP A 175 12.24 -5.79 5.48
C ASP A 175 13.05 -4.57 5.95
N SER A 176 12.95 -3.45 5.22
CA SER A 176 13.59 -2.20 5.63
C SER A 176 12.99 -1.63 6.91
N PHE A 177 11.68 -1.77 7.12
CA PHE A 177 11.01 -1.33 8.34
C PHE A 177 11.39 -2.20 9.53
N LEU A 178 11.46 -3.53 9.36
CA LEU A 178 11.94 -4.45 10.40
C LEU A 178 13.39 -4.14 10.79
N LYS A 179 14.26 -3.94 9.80
CA LYS A 179 15.66 -3.57 10.03
C LYS A 179 15.78 -2.27 10.82
N GLU A 180 14.94 -1.28 10.50
CA GLU A 180 14.93 0.01 11.18
C GLU A 180 14.34 -0.07 12.60
N ALA A 181 13.33 -0.91 12.82
CA ALA A 181 12.78 -1.17 14.16
C ALA A 181 13.78 -1.88 15.09
N GLY A 182 14.96 -2.27 14.61
CA GLY A 182 15.91 -3.10 15.36
C GLY A 182 15.38 -4.51 15.65
N GLU A 183 14.23 -4.84 15.06
CA GLU A 183 13.55 -6.11 15.19
C GLU A 183 14.17 -7.09 14.20
N SER A 184 15.04 -7.97 14.69
CA SER A 184 15.36 -9.20 13.99
C SER A 184 14.27 -10.24 14.23
N ILE A 185 12.99 -9.88 14.05
CA ILE A 185 11.98 -10.92 14.07
C ILE A 185 12.22 -11.78 12.82
N PRO A 186 12.33 -13.11 12.94
CA PRO A 186 12.37 -14.01 11.80
C PRO A 186 10.96 -14.09 11.17
N VAL A 187 10.37 -12.95 10.80
CA VAL A 187 9.02 -12.89 10.21
C VAL A 187 9.03 -13.50 8.82
N ALA A 188 10.14 -13.44 8.09
CA ALA A 188 10.29 -14.15 6.82
C ALA A 188 10.19 -15.67 6.96
N THR A 189 10.21 -16.23 8.18
CA THR A 189 9.97 -17.67 8.41
C THR A 189 8.61 -17.99 9.05
N GLU A 190 7.81 -17.00 9.50
CA GLU A 190 6.51 -17.27 10.15
C GLU A 190 5.32 -16.44 9.64
N LEU A 191 5.51 -15.21 9.13
CA LEU A 191 4.66 -14.79 8.01
C LEU A 191 5.23 -15.51 6.82
N ASP A 192 4.79 -16.75 6.68
CA ASP A 192 5.10 -17.58 5.55
C ASP A 192 4.92 -16.70 4.30
N GLU A 193 5.93 -16.67 3.43
CA GLU A 193 5.79 -16.02 2.13
C GLU A 193 4.48 -16.52 1.50
N GLU A 194 4.15 -17.78 1.80
CA GLU A 194 2.87 -18.43 1.64
C GLU A 194 1.67 -17.79 2.34
N LEU A 195 1.67 -17.38 3.61
CA LEU A 195 0.54 -16.70 4.29
C LEU A 195 0.33 -15.28 3.75
N LEU A 196 1.39 -14.57 3.38
CA LEU A 196 1.29 -13.26 2.72
C LEU A 196 0.79 -13.44 1.28
N ILE A 197 1.33 -14.43 0.56
CA ILE A 197 0.82 -14.86 -0.75
C ILE A 197 -0.60 -15.41 -0.62
N THR A 198 -1.01 -16.03 0.48
CA THR A 198 -2.31 -16.70 0.70
C THR A 198 -3.33 -15.75 1.27
N SER A 199 -2.96 -14.71 2.02
CA SER A 199 -3.85 -13.60 2.33
C SER A 199 -4.04 -12.72 1.09
N LEU A 200 -2.98 -12.50 0.30
CA LEU A 200 -3.11 -11.91 -1.03
C LEU A 200 -3.98 -12.81 -1.92
N ALA A 201 -3.70 -14.12 -2.00
CA ALA A 201 -4.40 -15.10 -2.84
C ALA A 201 -5.82 -15.40 -2.35
N GLY A 202 -6.07 -15.31 -1.05
CA GLY A 202 -7.36 -15.46 -0.38
C GLY A 202 -8.22 -14.23 -0.61
N ALA A 203 -7.67 -13.03 -0.44
CA ALA A 203 -8.27 -11.80 -0.94
C ALA A 203 -8.53 -11.86 -2.46
N TYR A 204 -7.73 -12.61 -3.22
CA TYR A 204 -7.95 -12.92 -4.65
C TYR A 204 -9.05 -13.98 -4.90
N ARG A 205 -9.22 -15.00 -4.06
CA ARG A 205 -10.25 -16.05 -4.16
C ARG A 205 -11.63 -15.55 -3.75
N GLU A 206 -11.74 -14.82 -2.64
CA GLU A 206 -13.05 -14.44 -2.06
C GLU A 206 -13.86 -13.43 -2.90
N CYS A 207 -13.25 -12.63 -3.77
CA CYS A 207 -14.01 -11.76 -4.69
C CYS A 207 -14.24 -12.36 -6.09
N GLY A 208 -14.29 -13.70 -6.22
CA GLY A 208 -14.87 -14.36 -7.39
C GLY A 208 -14.09 -14.23 -8.70
N CYS A 209 -12.77 -14.05 -8.64
CA CYS A 209 -11.89 -13.99 -9.83
C CYS A 209 -11.27 -15.34 -10.19
N GLY A 210 -12.01 -16.43 -9.99
CA GLY A 210 -11.72 -17.73 -10.60
C GLY A 210 -11.97 -17.70 -12.11
N ALA A 211 -11.16 -16.95 -12.85
CA ALA A 211 -11.09 -17.02 -14.29
C ALA A 211 -9.65 -16.77 -14.74
N GLN A 212 -8.99 -17.86 -15.16
CA GLN A 212 -7.74 -17.90 -15.92
C GLN A 212 -6.46 -17.48 -15.17
N LEU A 213 -6.02 -18.36 -14.27
CA LEU A 213 -4.60 -18.62 -14.02
C LEU A 213 -4.18 -19.99 -14.62
N GLU A 214 -4.89 -20.46 -15.66
CA GLU A 214 -4.71 -21.79 -16.25
C GLU A 214 -3.48 -21.95 -17.16
N ASP A 215 -2.61 -20.94 -17.32
CA ASP A 215 -1.55 -21.02 -18.35
C ASP A 215 -0.15 -20.58 -17.89
N THR A 216 0.14 -20.62 -16.59
CA THR A 216 1.52 -20.54 -16.10
C THR A 216 1.90 -21.82 -15.39
N GLN A 217 2.60 -22.69 -16.12
CA GLN A 217 3.63 -23.68 -15.77
C GLN A 217 3.91 -24.03 -14.28
N TYR A 218 2.91 -24.11 -13.41
CA TYR A 218 3.03 -24.57 -12.02
C TYR A 218 1.79 -25.33 -11.51
N PRO A 219 1.19 -26.25 -12.29
CA PRO A 219 0.05 -27.04 -11.79
C PRO A 219 0.44 -28.01 -10.66
N GLN A 220 1.68 -28.53 -10.68
CA GLN A 220 2.12 -29.51 -9.67
C GLN A 220 2.41 -28.89 -8.31
N GLU A 221 3.09 -27.74 -8.25
CA GLU A 221 3.34 -27.04 -6.98
C GLU A 221 2.02 -26.57 -6.35
N LEU A 222 1.04 -26.14 -7.16
CA LEU A 222 -0.26 -25.72 -6.65
C LEU A 222 -1.10 -26.90 -6.10
N GLU A 223 -0.98 -28.08 -6.70
CA GLU A 223 -1.64 -29.31 -6.23
C GLU A 223 -1.01 -29.79 -4.91
N GLU A 224 0.32 -29.78 -4.80
CA GLU A 224 1.04 -30.08 -3.54
C GLU A 224 0.65 -29.13 -2.41
N LEU A 225 0.55 -27.83 -2.68
CA LEU A 225 0.13 -26.82 -1.69
C LEU A 225 -1.34 -27.00 -1.26
N THR A 226 -2.21 -27.39 -2.18
CA THR A 226 -3.63 -27.64 -1.87
C THR A 226 -3.79 -28.90 -1.00
N ASP A 227 -2.95 -29.91 -1.21
CA ASP A 227 -2.95 -31.11 -0.38
C ASP A 227 -2.27 -30.88 0.98
N GLN A 228 -1.23 -30.03 1.07
CA GLN A 228 -0.67 -29.60 2.36
C GLN A 228 -1.68 -28.83 3.20
N GLN A 229 -2.42 -27.88 2.61
CA GLN A 229 -3.50 -27.18 3.31
C GLN A 229 -4.56 -28.15 3.85
N ARG A 230 -4.98 -29.12 3.03
CA ARG A 230 -5.99 -30.11 3.44
C ARG A 230 -5.50 -30.99 4.60
N ASN A 231 -4.25 -31.43 4.57
CA ASN A 231 -3.65 -32.17 5.68
C ASN A 231 -3.61 -31.33 6.96
N PHE A 232 -3.28 -30.05 6.87
CA PHE A 232 -3.22 -29.17 8.03
C PHE A 232 -4.62 -28.94 8.64
N GLU A 233 -5.64 -28.76 7.80
CA GLU A 233 -7.04 -28.67 8.27
C GLU A 233 -7.52 -29.97 8.93
N GLU A 234 -7.11 -31.13 8.41
CA GLU A 234 -7.43 -32.43 9.02
C GLU A 234 -6.73 -32.63 10.37
N GLU A 235 -5.46 -32.22 10.50
CA GLU A 235 -4.73 -32.25 11.77
C GLU A 235 -5.36 -31.33 12.82
N LEU A 236 -5.75 -30.11 12.44
CA LEU A 236 -6.45 -29.19 13.33
C LEU A 236 -7.80 -29.75 13.79
N ARG A 237 -8.55 -30.40 12.90
CA ARG A 237 -9.81 -31.06 13.26
C ARG A 237 -9.60 -32.21 14.25
N HIS A 238 -8.53 -32.98 14.07
CA HIS A 238 -8.18 -34.06 14.99
C HIS A 238 -7.74 -33.52 16.37
N LEU A 239 -7.03 -32.40 16.39
CA LEU A 239 -6.64 -31.72 17.64
C LEU A 239 -7.86 -31.21 18.41
N ASP A 240 -8.84 -30.62 17.71
CA ASP A 240 -10.09 -30.14 18.32
C ASP A 240 -10.91 -31.29 18.91
N GLU A 241 -10.95 -32.43 18.21
CA GLU A 241 -11.60 -33.65 18.72
C GLU A 241 -10.89 -34.18 19.99
N VAL A 242 -9.55 -34.21 20.01
CA VAL A 242 -8.77 -34.67 21.18
C VAL A 242 -8.90 -33.71 22.37
N LEU A 243 -8.94 -32.40 22.12
CA LEU A 243 -9.12 -31.40 23.18
C LEU A 243 -10.55 -31.42 23.73
N GLY A 244 -11.56 -31.62 22.87
CA GLY A 244 -12.95 -31.81 23.30
C GLY A 244 -13.14 -33.01 24.24
N TYR A 245 -12.40 -34.11 24.02
CA TYR A 245 -12.40 -35.26 24.94
C TYR A 245 -11.75 -34.98 26.30
N ARG A 246 -10.89 -33.97 26.40
CA ARG A 246 -10.21 -33.63 27.66
C ARG A 246 -11.12 -32.87 28.63
N ASP A 247 -11.97 -32.00 28.10
CA ASP A 247 -12.92 -31.23 28.91
C ASP A 247 -14.02 -32.11 29.53
N GLU A 248 -14.41 -33.20 28.85
CA GLU A 248 -15.36 -34.18 29.40
C GLU A 248 -14.77 -35.02 30.53
N GLN A 249 -13.47 -35.34 30.48
CA GLN A 249 -12.78 -36.10 31.54
C GLN A 249 -12.52 -35.27 32.80
N GLU A 250 -12.29 -33.96 32.68
CA GLU A 250 -12.12 -33.08 33.85
C GLU A 250 -13.44 -32.85 34.60
N GLN A 251 -14.59 -32.81 33.92
CA GLN A 251 -15.90 -32.72 34.58
C GLN A 251 -16.28 -33.97 35.39
N GLU A 252 -15.82 -35.16 34.99
CA GLU A 252 -16.10 -36.39 35.73
C GLU A 252 -15.31 -36.44 37.05
N TYR A 253 -14.09 -35.89 37.08
CA TYR A 253 -13.24 -35.84 38.28
C TYR A 253 -13.64 -34.79 39.32
N GLU A 254 -14.31 -33.69 38.94
CA GLU A 254 -14.80 -32.69 39.91
C GLU A 254 -16.14 -33.09 40.58
N SER A 255 -16.76 -34.19 40.14
CA SER A 255 -18.05 -34.67 40.65
C SER A 255 -17.96 -35.75 41.74
N VAL A 256 -16.75 -36.15 42.15
CA VAL A 256 -16.46 -37.17 43.19
C VAL A 256 -15.81 -36.51 44.41
#